data_AF-A0A523BM02-F1
#
_entry.id   AF-A0A523BM02-F1
#
_cell.length_a   1.000
_cell.length_b   1.000
_cell.length_c   1.000
_cell.angle_alpha   90.00
_cell.angle_beta   90.00
_cell.angle_gamma   90.00
#
_symmetry.space_group_name_H-M   'P 1'
#
loop_
_entity.id
_entity.type
_entity.pdbx_description
1 polymer ?
#
loop_
_entity_poly.entity_id
_entity_poly.type
_entity_poly.pdbx_seq_one_letter_code
_entity_poly.pdbx_strand_id
1 'polypeptide(L)'
;MIKLNKDDQCGIKMNAEELVRRISRGENLHTEFKENVENPESLAKSIVCFANTDGGQIIVGVSRNGEIIGVKDLDYLERLVDDVAFKCEPPVTVVVETVEIEGKKIVLVINVRSGLALTFIPSLIGPSG
;
A
#
# COMPACT_ATOMS: atom_id res chain seq x y z
N MET A 1 -7.53 25.30 18.62
CA MET A 1 -6.43 24.49 19.18
C MET A 1 -6.99 23.11 19.48
N ILE A 2 -6.85 22.17 18.54
CA ILE A 2 -7.35 20.80 18.73
C ILE A 2 -6.25 20.04 19.47
N LYS A 3 -6.56 19.55 20.67
CA LYS A 3 -5.69 18.67 21.46
C LYS A 3 -5.67 17.30 20.77
N LEU A 4 -4.48 16.87 20.34
CA LEU A 4 -4.25 15.48 19.94
C LEU A 4 -4.03 14.68 21.23
N ASN A 5 -4.96 13.77 21.54
CA ASN A 5 -4.78 12.77 22.58
C ASN A 5 -3.74 11.76 22.10
N LYS A 6 -2.75 11.51 22.96
CA LYS A 6 -1.77 10.44 22.85
C LYS A 6 -2.30 9.28 23.68
N ASP A 7 -2.94 8.32 23.04
CA ASP A 7 -3.22 7.02 23.66
C ASP A 7 -2.84 5.92 22.66
N ASP A 8 -2.04 4.98 23.15
CA ASP A 8 -1.69 3.66 22.64
C ASP A 8 -0.69 3.49 21.47
N GLN A 9 0.56 3.23 21.86
CA GLN A 9 1.55 2.54 21.02
C GLN A 9 1.32 1.02 21.09
N CYS A 10 0.71 0.43 20.06
CA CYS A 10 1.08 -0.86 19.46
C CYS A 10 0.15 -1.10 18.24
N GLY A 11 0.63 -0.78 17.04
CA GLY A 11 -0.13 -0.91 15.79
C GLY A 11 -0.74 0.42 15.34
N ILE A 12 0.02 1.19 14.55
CA ILE A 12 -0.48 2.45 13.99
C ILE A 12 -1.55 2.10 12.95
N LYS A 13 -2.83 2.12 13.34
CA LYS A 13 -3.91 2.08 12.37
C LYS A 13 -3.98 3.42 11.66
N MET A 14 -3.81 3.44 10.34
CA MET A 14 -3.93 4.67 9.53
C MET A 14 -5.37 5.20 9.64
N ASN A 15 -5.53 6.49 9.99
CA ASN A 15 -6.84 7.14 10.03
C ASN A 15 -6.99 8.17 8.90
N ALA A 16 -8.21 8.67 8.68
CA ALA A 16 -8.52 9.59 7.59
C ALA A 16 -7.68 10.88 7.64
N GLU A 17 -7.48 11.46 8.82
CA GLU A 17 -6.71 12.71 8.98
C GLU A 17 -5.21 12.52 8.67
N GLU A 18 -4.63 11.40 9.09
CA GLU A 18 -3.25 11.05 8.74
C GLU A 18 -3.12 10.77 7.25
N LEU A 19 -4.09 10.07 6.66
CA LEU A 19 -4.10 9.79 5.22
C LEU A 19 -4.13 11.09 4.41
N VAL A 20 -5.00 12.04 4.74
CA VAL A 20 -5.07 13.35 4.07
C VAL A 20 -3.75 14.12 4.22
N ARG A 21 -3.14 14.09 5.41
CA ARG A 21 -1.81 14.70 5.63
C ARG A 21 -0.73 14.05 4.78
N ARG A 22 -0.76 12.73 4.62
CA ARG A 22 0.16 11.97 3.77
C ARG A 22 -0.01 12.34 2.30
N ILE A 23 -1.25 12.35 1.82
CA ILE A 23 -1.61 12.73 0.45
C ILE A 23 -1.14 14.16 0.15
N SER A 24 -1.31 15.09 1.09
CA SER A 24 -0.87 16.48 0.94
C SER A 24 0.64 16.65 0.81
N ARG A 25 1.44 15.68 1.26
CA ARG A 25 2.90 15.68 1.09
C ARG A 25 3.35 15.16 -0.27
N GLY A 26 2.45 14.50 -1.00
CA GLY A 26 2.77 13.90 -2.29
C GLY A 26 3.56 12.59 -2.19
N GLU A 27 3.81 12.02 -3.37
CA GLU A 27 4.69 10.85 -3.53
C GLU A 27 6.13 11.21 -3.14
N ASN A 28 6.83 10.25 -2.54
CA ASN A 28 8.23 10.38 -2.14
C ASN A 28 8.88 9.00 -2.05
N LEU A 29 10.13 8.94 -1.58
CA LEU A 29 10.90 7.70 -1.48
C LEU A 29 10.23 6.59 -0.62
N HIS A 30 9.27 6.94 0.24
CA HIS A 30 8.54 6.01 1.12
C HIS A 30 7.03 6.03 0.88
N THR A 31 6.55 6.66 -0.21
CA THR A 31 5.11 6.78 -0.48
C THR A 31 4.85 6.81 -1.98
N GLU A 32 4.08 5.84 -2.46
CA GLU A 32 3.61 5.76 -3.84
C GLU A 32 2.09 5.81 -3.88
N PHE A 33 1.53 6.58 -4.81
CA PHE A 33 0.09 6.67 -5.05
C PHE A 33 -0.28 5.87 -6.28
N LYS A 34 -1.34 5.07 -6.17
CA LYS A 34 -1.93 4.37 -7.31
C LYS A 34 -3.43 4.64 -7.34
N GLU A 35 -3.94 4.97 -8.51
CA GLU A 35 -5.39 5.07 -8.71
C GLU A 35 -6.03 3.69 -8.58
N ASN A 36 -5.44 2.71 -9.26
CA ASN A 36 -5.84 1.31 -9.22
C ASN A 36 -4.61 0.42 -9.45
N VAL A 37 -4.74 -0.87 -9.19
CA VAL A 37 -3.73 -1.88 -9.54
C VAL A 37 -4.26 -2.74 -10.67
N GLU A 38 -3.93 -2.37 -11.92
CA GLU A 38 -4.33 -3.12 -13.11
C GLU A 38 -3.33 -4.21 -13.49
N ASN A 39 -2.07 -4.10 -13.02
CA ASN A 39 -1.00 -5.05 -13.32
C ASN A 39 -0.33 -5.55 -12.03
N PRO A 40 -0.42 -6.86 -11.70
CA PRO A 40 0.27 -7.48 -10.57
C PRO A 40 1.77 -7.21 -10.53
N GLU A 41 2.43 -7.16 -11.70
CA GLU A 41 3.86 -6.90 -11.82
C GLU A 41 4.22 -5.47 -11.38
N SER A 42 3.34 -4.50 -11.63
CA SER A 42 3.54 -3.12 -11.16
C SER A 42 3.49 -3.04 -9.64
N LEU A 43 2.55 -3.73 -9.03
CA LEU A 43 2.46 -3.82 -7.57
C LEU A 43 3.69 -4.52 -6.99
N ALA A 44 4.11 -5.64 -7.59
CA ALA A 44 5.27 -6.40 -7.14
C ALA A 44 6.56 -5.57 -7.18
N LYS A 45 6.79 -4.81 -8.26
CA LYS A 45 7.91 -3.88 -8.37
C LYS A 45 7.89 -2.86 -7.24
N SER A 46 6.72 -2.30 -6.94
CA SER A 46 6.55 -1.30 -5.88
C SER A 46 6.89 -1.90 -4.51
N ILE A 47 6.32 -3.08 -4.20
CA ILE A 47 6.57 -3.81 -2.95
C ILE A 47 8.05 -4.15 -2.80
N VAL A 48 8.69 -4.71 -3.82
CA VAL A 48 10.12 -5.06 -3.79
C VAL A 48 11.00 -3.82 -3.64
N CYS A 49 10.70 -2.72 -4.34
CA CYS A 49 11.41 -1.46 -4.18
C CYS A 49 11.35 -0.93 -2.74
N PHE A 50 10.17 -0.90 -2.12
CA PHE A 50 10.04 -0.45 -0.74
C PHE A 50 10.71 -1.40 0.24
N ALA A 51 10.54 -2.71 0.05
CA ALA A 51 11.14 -3.68 0.95
C ALA A 51 12.68 -3.73 0.82
N ASN A 52 13.26 -3.37 -0.34
CA ASN A 52 14.71 -3.21 -0.53
C ASN A 52 15.29 -1.90 0.00
N THR A 53 14.44 -0.96 0.39
CA THR A 53 14.83 0.33 0.98
C THR A 53 14.40 0.37 2.45
N ASP A 54 14.20 1.54 3.04
CA ASP A 54 13.74 1.66 4.45
C ASP A 54 12.22 1.39 4.61
N GLY A 55 11.61 0.63 3.71
CA GLY A 55 10.18 0.39 3.67
C GLY A 55 9.41 1.56 3.06
N GLY A 56 8.09 1.46 3.10
CA GLY A 56 7.22 2.51 2.59
C GLY A 56 5.75 2.13 2.55
N GLN A 57 4.96 2.98 1.90
CA GLN A 57 3.53 2.83 1.80
C GLN A 57 3.09 2.95 0.33
N ILE A 58 2.25 2.01 -0.10
CA ILE A 58 1.53 2.13 -1.37
C ILE A 58 0.08 2.47 -1.01
N ILE A 59 -0.40 3.60 -1.50
CA ILE A 59 -1.75 4.10 -1.23
C ILE A 59 -2.57 3.96 -2.50
N VAL A 60 -3.53 3.03 -2.50
CA VAL A 60 -4.38 2.71 -3.66
C VAL A 60 -5.76 3.36 -3.51
N GLY A 61 -6.26 3.93 -4.60
CA GLY A 61 -7.47 4.74 -4.62
C GLY A 61 -7.18 6.25 -4.52
N VAL A 62 -5.96 6.67 -4.84
CA VAL A 62 -5.54 8.07 -4.89
C VAL A 62 -4.81 8.35 -6.20
N SER A 63 -5.16 9.45 -6.87
CA SER A 63 -4.47 9.88 -8.10
C SER A 63 -3.09 10.44 -7.80
N ARG A 64 -2.23 10.49 -8.84
CA ARG A 64 -0.89 11.11 -8.72
C ARG A 64 -0.94 12.56 -8.25
N ASN A 65 -2.05 13.26 -8.49
CA ASN A 65 -2.25 14.64 -8.05
C ASN A 65 -2.78 14.74 -6.61
N GLY A 66 -2.96 13.61 -5.92
CA GLY A 66 -3.50 13.54 -4.56
C GLY A 66 -5.03 13.58 -4.49
N GLU A 67 -5.74 13.36 -5.60
CA GLU A 67 -7.19 13.25 -5.57
C GLU A 67 -7.62 11.87 -5.06
N ILE A 68 -8.44 11.83 -4.01
CA ILE A 68 -8.97 10.57 -3.49
C ILE A 68 -10.07 10.10 -4.41
N ILE A 69 -9.85 9.01 -5.15
CA ILE A 69 -10.84 8.42 -6.06
C ILE A 69 -11.61 7.25 -5.44
N GLY A 70 -10.95 6.51 -4.54
CA GLY A 70 -11.47 5.30 -3.90
C GLY A 70 -11.20 4.02 -4.69
N VAL A 71 -11.25 2.89 -3.99
CA VAL A 71 -11.10 1.53 -4.53
C VAL A 71 -12.48 0.96 -4.84
N LYS A 72 -12.64 0.37 -6.03
CA LYS A 72 -13.92 -0.23 -6.48
C LYS A 72 -14.13 -1.66 -6.00
N ASP A 73 -13.08 -2.47 -6.04
CA ASP A 73 -13.11 -3.89 -5.66
C ASP A 73 -12.00 -4.15 -4.64
N LEU A 74 -12.39 -4.05 -3.37
CA LEU A 74 -11.47 -4.13 -2.24
C LEU A 74 -10.98 -5.57 -2.03
N ASP A 75 -11.89 -6.53 -2.08
CA ASP A 75 -11.61 -7.96 -1.92
C ASP A 75 -10.62 -8.47 -2.98
N TYR A 76 -10.79 -8.06 -4.24
CA TYR A 76 -9.84 -8.41 -5.29
C TYR A 76 -8.45 -7.84 -5.00
N LEU A 77 -8.39 -6.56 -4.60
CA LEU A 77 -7.14 -5.87 -4.38
C LEU A 77 -6.38 -6.43 -3.16
N GLU A 78 -7.06 -6.75 -2.06
CA GLU A 78 -6.46 -7.38 -0.89
C GLU A 78 -5.84 -8.74 -1.26
N ARG A 79 -6.58 -9.61 -1.97
CA ARG A 79 -6.06 -10.90 -2.46
C ARG A 79 -4.87 -10.73 -3.39
N LEU A 80 -4.92 -9.73 -4.28
CA LEU A 80 -3.82 -9.45 -5.19
C LEU A 80 -2.55 -9.04 -4.43
N VAL A 81 -2.68 -8.23 -3.37
CA VAL A 81 -1.56 -7.83 -2.52
C VAL A 81 -0.94 -9.04 -1.83
N ASP A 82 -1.76 -9.90 -1.24
CA ASP A 82 -1.31 -11.13 -0.58
C ASP A 82 -0.58 -12.07 -1.56
N ASP A 83 -1.16 -12.31 -2.73
CA ASP A 83 -0.57 -13.15 -3.78
C ASP A 83 0.78 -12.62 -4.25
N VAL A 84 0.89 -11.31 -4.46
CA VAL A 84 2.14 -10.67 -4.90
C VAL A 84 3.20 -10.76 -3.80
N ALA A 85 2.84 -10.42 -2.56
CA ALA A 85 3.76 -10.44 -1.43
C ALA A 85 4.30 -11.85 -1.14
N PHE A 86 3.44 -12.87 -1.28
CA PHE A 86 3.82 -14.28 -1.14
C PHE A 86 4.74 -14.78 -2.26
N LYS A 87 4.58 -14.27 -3.49
CA LYS A 87 5.41 -14.65 -4.66
C LYS A 87 6.77 -13.97 -4.71
N CYS A 88 7.03 -12.97 -3.87
CA CYS A 88 8.37 -12.38 -3.72
C CYS A 88 9.36 -13.39 -3.11
N GLU A 89 10.66 -13.27 -3.43
CA GLU A 89 11.68 -14.14 -2.84
C GLU A 89 12.81 -13.34 -2.13
N PRO A 90 12.98 -13.54 -0.80
CA PRO A 90 12.03 -14.21 0.11
C PRO A 90 10.65 -13.51 0.16
N PRO A 91 9.59 -14.19 0.65
CA PRO A 91 8.26 -13.57 0.79
C PRO A 91 8.30 -12.29 1.62
N VAL A 92 7.60 -11.26 1.16
CA VAL A 92 7.58 -9.96 1.82
C VAL A 92 6.40 -9.89 2.79
N THR A 93 6.65 -9.48 4.03
CA THR A 93 5.56 -9.19 4.97
C THR A 93 5.03 -7.78 4.71
N VAL A 94 3.75 -7.70 4.34
CA VAL A 94 3.01 -6.44 4.19
C VAL A 94 1.88 -6.35 5.23
N VAL A 95 1.52 -5.13 5.61
CA VAL A 95 0.33 -4.88 6.45
C VAL A 95 -0.64 -4.04 5.64
N VAL A 96 -1.81 -4.60 5.36
CA VAL A 96 -2.85 -3.95 4.58
C VAL A 96 -3.88 -3.33 5.51
N GLU A 97 -4.24 -2.09 5.23
CA GLU A 97 -5.22 -1.32 6.00
C GLU A 97 -6.20 -0.61 5.09
N THR A 98 -7.43 -0.44 5.55
CA THR A 98 -8.48 0.25 4.82
C THR A 98 -8.86 1.53 5.55
N VAL A 99 -8.89 2.63 4.81
CA VAL A 99 -9.25 3.95 5.34
C VAL A 99 -10.47 4.44 4.59
N GLU A 100 -11.55 4.66 5.33
CA GLU A 100 -12.75 5.29 4.81
C GLU A 100 -12.64 6.81 4.91
N ILE A 101 -12.89 7.48 3.79
CA ILE A 101 -12.91 8.93 3.66
C ILE A 101 -14.36 9.38 3.48
N GLU A 102 -14.81 10.23 4.40
CA GLU A 102 -16.13 10.88 4.39
C GLU A 102 -17.32 9.90 4.27
N GLY A 103 -17.17 8.64 4.69
CA GLY A 103 -18.23 7.63 4.59
C GLY A 103 -18.53 7.16 3.16
N LYS A 104 -17.68 7.48 2.18
CA LYS A 104 -17.99 7.27 0.75
C LYS A 104 -16.87 6.62 -0.05
N LYS A 105 -15.62 6.98 0.22
CA LYS A 105 -14.48 6.49 -0.56
C LYS A 105 -13.59 5.64 0.33
N ILE A 106 -13.26 4.44 -0.12
CA ILE A 106 -12.34 3.54 0.58
C ILE A 106 -10.98 3.63 -0.09
N VAL A 107 -9.93 3.82 0.70
CA VAL A 107 -8.53 3.82 0.26
C VAL A 107 -7.84 2.63 0.90
N LEU A 108 -7.06 1.89 0.11
CA LEU A 108 -6.23 0.80 0.61
C LEU A 108 -4.81 1.32 0.87
N VAL A 109 -4.29 1.08 2.06
CA VAL A 109 -2.93 1.44 2.46
C VAL A 109 -2.15 0.15 2.69
N ILE A 110 -1.13 -0.06 1.87
CA ILE A 110 -0.25 -1.23 1.94
C ILE A 110 1.07 -0.77 2.57
N ASN A 111 1.31 -1.16 3.81
CA ASN A 111 2.55 -0.88 4.52
C ASN A 111 3.55 -1.99 4.23
N VAL A 112 4.64 -1.62 3.58
CA VAL A 112 5.74 -2.53 3.25
C VAL A 112 6.87 -2.30 4.25
N ARG A 113 7.23 -3.34 5.00
CA ARG A 113 8.36 -3.28 5.93
C ARG A 113 9.67 -3.44 5.16
N SER A 114 10.72 -2.74 5.58
CA SER A 114 12.08 -2.98 5.08
C SER A 114 12.51 -4.42 5.37
N GLY A 115 13.11 -5.08 4.39
CA GLY A 115 13.64 -6.43 4.46
C GLY A 115 15.08 -6.51 3.95
N LEU A 116 15.64 -7.72 3.92
CA LEU A 116 16.98 -8.00 3.40
C LEU A 116 16.87 -8.43 1.92
N ALA A 117 17.57 -7.71 1.04
CA ALA A 117 17.88 -8.03 -0.37
C ALA A 117 16.89 -8.98 -1.07
N LEU A 118 15.78 -8.42 -1.57
CA LEU A 118 14.67 -9.10 -2.21
C LEU A 118 14.81 -9.06 -3.73
N THR A 119 14.54 -10.19 -4.38
CA THR A 119 14.40 -10.29 -5.84
C THR A 119 12.94 -10.56 -6.20
N PHE A 120 12.40 -9.82 -7.17
CA PHE A 120 11.16 -10.23 -7.85
C PHE A 120 11.53 -11.30 -8.88
N ILE A 121 10.94 -12.50 -8.79
CA ILE A 121 11.11 -13.54 -9.80
C ILE A 121 9.89 -13.53 -10.73
N PRO A 122 10.00 -12.97 -11.96
CA PRO A 122 8.88 -12.88 -12.89
C PRO A 122 8.39 -14.26 -13.38
N SER A 123 9.20 -15.31 -13.25
CA SER A 123 8.97 -16.62 -13.88
C SER A 123 8.06 -17.58 -13.10
N LEU A 124 7.56 -17.22 -11.91
CA LEU A 124 6.67 -18.09 -11.10
C LEU A 124 5.17 -17.86 -11.31
N ILE A 125 4.79 -16.84 -12.08
CA ILE A 125 3.46 -16.71 -12.67
C ILE A 125 3.49 -17.36 -14.06
N GLY A 126 3.60 -18.69 -14.10
CA GLY A 126 3.25 -19.45 -15.30
C GLY A 126 1.78 -19.22 -15.66
N PRO A 127 1.36 -19.42 -16.92
CA PRO A 127 -0.05 -19.36 -17.26
C PRO A 127 -0.77 -20.38 -16.40
N SER A 128 -1.71 -19.92 -15.56
CA SER A 128 -2.63 -20.80 -14.85
C SER A 128 -3.37 -21.61 -15.91
N GLY A 129 -2.99 -22.88 -16.07
CA GLY A 129 -3.70 -23.86 -16.89
C GLY A 129 -5.05 -24.24 -16.28
#